data_AF-A0A4U0N8Y0-F1
#
_entry.id   AF-A0A4U0N8Y0-F1
#
_cell.length_a   1.000
_cell.length_b   1.000
_cell.length_c   1.000
_cell.angle_alpha   90.00
_cell.angle_beta   90.00
_cell.angle_gamma   90.00
#
_symmetry.space_group_name_H-M   'P 1'
#
loop_
_entity.id
_entity.type
_entity.pdbx_description
1 polymer ?
#
loop_
_entity_poly.entity_id
_entity_poly.type
_entity_poly.pdbx_seq_one_letter_code
_entity_poly.pdbx_strand_id
1 'polypeptide(L)'
;MEKITKFSLYSINKIKYRRCVCGKSAYQLALDIKKSKNYISSAENPNSPNRINIADYPLIADELGCEIDDITPPDDWQVSDSHDKVDKVVVSLSDPAFVLEVLEGIKASPKAEVLEDLDKLYKHLSTKDANEKAVIKKVWEEFRKN
;
A
#
# COMPACT_ATOMS: atom_id res chain seq x y z
N MET A 1 -18.83 -4.44 -4.66
CA MET A 1 -17.59 -3.73 -5.02
C MET A 1 -17.96 -2.31 -5.38
N GLU A 2 -17.33 -1.34 -4.72
CA GLU A 2 -17.65 0.07 -4.89
C GLU A 2 -16.96 0.68 -6.11
N LYS A 3 -17.47 1.82 -6.59
CA LYS A 3 -16.86 2.56 -7.70
C LYS A 3 -16.25 3.88 -7.26
N ILE A 4 -14.98 4.10 -7.61
CA ILE A 4 -14.22 5.31 -7.27
C ILE A 4 -13.49 5.86 -8.50
N THR A 5 -13.01 7.10 -8.41
CA THR A 5 -12.25 7.70 -9.51
C THR A 5 -10.92 6.96 -9.74
N LYS A 6 -10.43 6.88 -10.99
CA LYS A 6 -9.11 6.30 -11.30
C LYS A 6 -8.00 6.94 -10.47
N PHE A 7 -8.04 8.26 -10.29
CA PHE A 7 -7.10 8.99 -9.42
C PHE A 7 -7.09 8.46 -7.98
N SER A 8 -8.28 8.33 -7.38
CA SER A 8 -8.41 7.82 -6.01
C SER A 8 -7.91 6.39 -5.90
N LEU A 9 -8.22 5.53 -6.87
CA LEU A 9 -7.79 4.14 -6.86
C LEU A 9 -6.26 4.03 -6.92
N TYR A 10 -5.63 4.78 -7.83
CA TYR A 10 -4.18 4.82 -7.96
C TYR A 10 -3.52 5.25 -6.66
N SER A 11 -3.99 6.35 -6.08
CA SER A 11 -3.40 6.91 -4.87
C SER A 11 -3.57 5.94 -3.69
N ILE A 12 -4.73 5.30 -3.54
CA ILE A 12 -4.94 4.25 -2.52
C ILE A 12 -3.93 3.10 -2.69
N ASN A 13 -3.73 2.63 -3.93
CA ASN A 13 -2.81 1.52 -4.20
C ASN A 13 -1.34 1.91 -3.96
N LYS A 14 -0.92 3.12 -4.37
CA LYS A 14 0.45 3.62 -4.11
C LYS A 14 0.71 3.91 -2.64
N ILE A 15 -0.26 4.47 -1.92
CA ILE A 15 -0.17 4.65 -0.47
C ILE A 15 -0.07 3.29 0.23
N LYS A 16 -0.89 2.31 -0.17
CA LYS A 16 -0.82 0.94 0.39
C LYS A 16 0.53 0.29 0.13
N TYR A 17 1.06 0.41 -1.09
CA TYR A 17 2.41 -0.03 -1.44
C TYR A 17 3.48 0.58 -0.52
N ARG A 18 3.58 1.91 -0.48
CA ARG A 18 4.57 2.64 0.33
C ARG A 18 4.43 2.31 1.82
N ARG A 19 3.20 2.18 2.31
CA ARG A 19 2.87 1.76 3.67
C ARG A 19 3.42 0.36 3.99
N CYS A 20 3.26 -0.61 3.08
CA CYS A 20 3.81 -1.96 3.22
C CYS A 20 5.35 -1.95 3.20
N VAL A 21 5.97 -1.18 2.31
CA VAL A 21 7.43 -1.00 2.29
C VAL A 21 7.93 -0.41 3.61
N CYS A 22 7.21 0.57 4.16
CA CYS A 22 7.53 1.19 5.45
C CYS A 22 7.12 0.34 6.66
N GLY A 23 6.49 -0.82 6.50
CA GLY A 23 6.06 -1.68 7.61
C GLY A 23 5.02 -1.02 8.53
N LYS A 24 4.25 -0.05 8.02
CA LYS A 24 3.18 0.59 8.77
C LYS A 24 1.87 -0.17 8.54
N SER A 25 1.12 -0.45 9.59
CA SER A 25 -0.25 -0.93 9.42
C SER A 25 -1.17 0.23 8.99
N ALA A 26 -2.32 -0.07 8.39
CA ALA A 26 -3.33 0.96 8.09
C ALA A 26 -3.77 1.72 9.35
N TYR A 27 -3.83 1.02 10.49
CA TYR A 27 -4.11 1.60 11.80
C TYR A 27 -3.01 2.59 12.23
N GLN A 28 -1.74 2.15 12.17
CA GLN A 28 -0.61 2.99 12.59
C GLN A 28 -0.52 4.25 11.74
N LEU A 29 -0.57 4.12 10.41
CA LEU A 29 -0.53 5.28 9.51
C LEU A 29 -1.67 6.27 9.83
N ALA A 30 -2.89 5.78 10.07
CA ALA A 30 -4.03 6.64 10.41
C ALA A 30 -3.79 7.43 11.71
N LEU A 31 -3.15 6.83 12.72
CA LEU A 31 -2.81 7.53 13.96
C LEU A 31 -1.71 8.57 13.75
N ASP A 32 -0.69 8.23 12.98
CA ASP A 32 0.45 9.11 12.72
C ASP A 32 -0.02 10.42 12.04
N ILE A 33 -0.94 10.31 11.07
CA ILE A 33 -1.57 11.49 10.43
C ILE A 33 -2.77 12.07 11.21
N LYS A 34 -2.95 11.68 12.48
CA LYS A 34 -3.98 12.19 13.41
C LYS A 34 -5.43 12.04 12.90
N LYS A 35 -5.73 10.92 12.23
CA LYS A 35 -7.06 10.58 11.73
C LYS A 35 -7.72 9.50 12.59
N SER A 36 -8.98 9.19 12.26
CA SER A 36 -9.69 8.10 12.91
C SER A 36 -8.99 6.77 12.63
N LYS A 37 -8.99 5.87 13.62
CA LYS A 37 -8.32 4.56 13.56
C LYS A 37 -8.65 3.70 12.32
N ASN A 38 -9.81 3.94 11.71
CA ASN A 38 -10.30 3.20 10.54
C ASN A 38 -10.15 3.99 9.23
N TYR A 39 -9.52 5.16 9.24
CA TYR A 39 -9.47 6.05 8.08
C TYR A 39 -8.83 5.38 6.86
N ILE A 40 -7.60 4.90 7.01
CA ILE A 40 -6.87 4.20 5.94
C ILE A 40 -7.53 2.85 5.61
N SER A 41 -7.87 2.04 6.62
CA SER A 41 -8.46 0.72 6.38
C SER A 41 -9.83 0.76 5.70
N SER A 42 -10.63 1.80 5.96
CA SER A 42 -11.89 2.01 5.23
C SER A 42 -11.64 2.43 3.79
N ALA A 43 -10.63 3.28 3.53
CA ALA A 43 -10.24 3.64 2.18
C ALA A 43 -9.65 2.44 1.41
N GLU A 44 -8.96 1.51 2.07
CA GLU A 44 -8.45 0.29 1.43
C GLU A 44 -9.51 -0.81 1.24
N ASN A 45 -10.67 -0.71 1.88
CA ASN A 45 -11.74 -1.70 1.75
C ASN A 45 -12.44 -1.60 0.37
N PRO A 46 -12.43 -2.65 -0.48
CA PRO A 46 -13.07 -2.66 -1.80
C PRO A 46 -14.59 -2.43 -1.79
N ASN A 47 -15.23 -2.69 -0.65
CA ASN A 47 -16.67 -2.54 -0.45
C ASN A 47 -17.05 -1.25 0.29
N SER A 48 -16.08 -0.38 0.58
CA SER A 48 -16.34 0.94 1.16
C SER A 48 -16.17 2.02 0.09
N PRO A 49 -17.09 2.99 -0.02
CA PRO A 49 -16.93 4.12 -0.95
C PRO A 49 -15.88 5.12 -0.47
N ASN A 50 -15.33 4.93 0.74
CA ASN A 50 -14.37 5.84 1.35
C ASN A 50 -13.09 5.95 0.52
N ARG A 51 -12.51 7.16 0.57
CA ARG A 51 -11.29 7.56 -0.13
C ARG A 51 -10.39 8.30 0.85
N ILE A 52 -9.11 8.35 0.53
CA ILE A 52 -8.17 9.21 1.24
C ILE A 52 -8.34 10.63 0.68
N ASN A 53 -8.55 11.60 1.56
CA ASN A 53 -8.66 13.00 1.22
C ASN A 53 -7.31 13.52 0.70
N ILE A 54 -7.33 14.20 -0.44
CA ILE A 54 -6.13 14.77 -1.08
C ILE A 54 -5.41 15.75 -0.15
N ALA A 55 -6.15 16.47 0.70
CA ALA A 55 -5.56 17.37 1.69
C ALA A 55 -4.65 16.67 2.71
N ASP A 56 -4.77 15.35 2.85
CA ASP A 56 -3.93 14.56 3.76
C ASP A 56 -2.69 13.96 3.07
N TYR A 57 -2.56 14.09 1.74
CA TYR A 57 -1.44 13.48 0.99
C TYR A 57 -0.08 14.00 1.44
N PRO A 58 0.13 15.31 1.68
CA PRO A 58 1.40 15.79 2.22
C PRO A 58 1.79 15.13 3.55
N LEU A 59 0.82 14.95 4.46
CA LEU A 59 1.07 14.29 5.75
C LEU A 59 1.37 12.80 5.58
N ILE A 60 0.69 12.14 4.64
CA ILE A 60 0.94 10.72 4.33
C ILE A 60 2.32 10.53 3.72
N ALA A 61 2.72 11.39 2.78
CA ALA A 61 4.02 11.35 2.13
C ALA A 61 5.15 11.52 3.15
N ASP A 62 5.04 12.51 4.03
CA ASP A 62 5.97 12.75 5.15
C ASP A 62 6.09 11.52 6.07
N GLU A 63 4.95 10.97 6.51
CA GLU A 63 4.92 9.78 7.39
C GLU A 63 5.44 8.49 6.74
N LEU A 64 5.45 8.43 5.41
CA LEU A 64 5.98 7.33 4.62
C LEU A 64 7.39 7.61 4.07
N GLY A 65 7.97 8.78 4.38
CA GLY A 65 9.30 9.18 3.93
C GLY A 65 9.44 9.19 2.41
N CYS A 66 8.42 9.64 1.69
CA CYS A 66 8.40 9.72 0.23
C CYS A 66 7.89 11.10 -0.23
N GLU A 67 8.03 11.38 -1.52
CA GLU A 67 7.48 12.59 -2.12
C GLU A 67 5.97 12.44 -2.39
N ILE A 68 5.25 13.54 -2.57
CA ILE A 68 3.83 13.49 -2.96
C ILE A 68 3.67 12.80 -4.33
N ASP A 69 4.60 13.05 -5.25
CA ASP A 69 4.61 12.47 -6.59
C ASP A 69 4.77 10.94 -6.58
N ASP A 70 5.29 10.37 -5.49
CA ASP A 70 5.35 8.91 -5.31
C ASP A 70 3.98 8.28 -5.04
N ILE A 71 2.99 9.07 -4.61
CA ILE A 71 1.65 8.62 -4.24
C ILE A 71 0.55 9.24 -5.11
N THR A 72 0.89 10.15 -6.01
CA THR A 72 -0.04 10.71 -7.00
C THR A 72 0.27 10.22 -8.41
N PRO A 73 -0.74 10.22 -9.30
CA PRO A 73 -0.56 10.17 -10.74
C PRO A 73 0.61 11.02 -11.27
N PRO A 74 1.40 10.56 -12.25
CA PRO A 74 2.30 11.44 -12.99
C PRO A 74 1.54 12.56 -13.72
N ASP A 75 2.24 13.65 -13.99
CA ASP A 75 1.68 14.87 -14.61
C ASP A 75 1.10 14.64 -16.02
N ASP A 76 1.62 13.66 -16.76
CA ASP A 76 1.15 13.31 -18.10
C ASP A 76 -0.09 12.40 -18.11
N TRP A 77 -0.65 12.09 -16.93
CA TRP A 77 -1.90 11.36 -16.84
C TRP A 77 -3.06 12.17 -17.42
N GLN A 78 -3.68 11.65 -18.48
CA GLN A 78 -4.87 12.26 -19.08
C GLN A 78 -5.97 12.56 -18.05
N VAL A 79 -6.25 13.85 -17.84
CA VAL A 79 -7.22 14.34 -16.84
C VAL A 79 -8.64 13.86 -17.15
N SER A 80 -8.97 13.59 -18.41
CA SER A 80 -10.25 12.97 -18.80
C SER A 80 -10.46 11.63 -18.09
N ASP A 81 -9.40 10.86 -17.94
CA ASP A 81 -9.43 9.52 -17.37
C ASP A 81 -9.44 9.55 -15.84
N SER A 82 -8.87 10.59 -15.23
CA SER A 82 -8.68 10.66 -13.78
C SER A 82 -10.01 10.68 -13.00
N HIS A 83 -11.07 11.25 -13.59
CA HIS A 83 -12.41 11.36 -13.00
C HIS A 83 -13.33 10.18 -13.32
N ASP A 84 -12.93 9.29 -14.25
CA ASP A 84 -13.72 8.10 -14.58
C ASP A 84 -13.89 7.21 -13.36
N LYS A 85 -15.12 6.74 -13.14
CA LYS A 85 -15.41 5.80 -12.07
C LYS A 85 -15.11 4.38 -12.52
N VAL A 86 -14.18 3.73 -11.83
CA VAL A 86 -13.78 2.33 -12.03
C VAL A 86 -14.10 1.50 -10.79
N ASP A 87 -14.14 0.18 -10.95
CA ASP A 87 -14.28 -0.73 -9.83
C ASP A 87 -13.08 -0.59 -8.89
N LYS A 88 -13.36 -0.52 -7.59
CA LYS A 88 -12.36 -0.34 -6.55
C LYS A 88 -11.60 -1.65 -6.29
N VAL A 89 -10.57 -1.89 -7.08
CA VAL A 89 -9.68 -3.05 -6.94
C VAL A 89 -8.40 -2.64 -6.20
N VAL A 90 -8.43 -2.76 -4.87
CA VAL A 90 -7.27 -2.43 -4.03
C VAL A 90 -6.29 -3.61 -4.00
N VAL A 91 -5.01 -3.34 -4.26
CA VAL A 91 -3.95 -4.36 -4.22
C VAL A 91 -3.87 -5.07 -2.86
N SER A 92 -3.41 -6.31 -2.82
CA SER A 92 -3.43 -7.16 -1.62
C SER A 92 -2.18 -8.03 -1.52
N LEU A 93 -1.75 -8.34 -0.30
CA LEU A 93 -0.65 -9.30 -0.07
C LEU A 93 -1.04 -10.75 -0.40
N SER A 94 -2.29 -10.98 -0.80
CA SER A 94 -2.73 -12.22 -1.44
C SER A 94 -2.38 -12.30 -2.93
N ASP A 95 -1.91 -11.22 -3.54
CA ASP A 95 -1.44 -11.18 -4.94
C ASP A 95 0.10 -11.31 -4.98
N PRO A 96 0.65 -12.36 -5.62
CA PRO A 96 2.09 -12.56 -5.74
C PRO A 96 2.83 -11.38 -6.40
N ALA A 97 2.22 -10.73 -7.40
CA ALA A 97 2.87 -9.63 -8.12
C ALA A 97 3.04 -8.41 -7.21
N PHE A 98 2.00 -8.08 -6.43
CA PHE A 98 2.08 -7.02 -5.44
C PHE A 98 3.06 -7.34 -4.32
N VAL A 99 3.11 -8.60 -3.85
CA VAL A 99 4.12 -9.01 -2.86
C VAL A 99 5.52 -8.80 -3.40
N LEU A 100 5.80 -9.19 -4.65
CA LEU A 100 7.11 -8.99 -5.27
C LEU A 100 7.50 -7.50 -5.30
N GLU A 101 6.60 -6.63 -5.75
CA GLU A 101 6.82 -5.18 -5.77
C GLU A 101 7.17 -4.66 -4.35
N VAL A 102 6.45 -5.13 -3.32
CA VAL A 102 6.71 -4.78 -1.93
C VAL A 102 8.09 -5.27 -1.46
N LEU A 103 8.50 -6.50 -1.79
CA LEU A 103 9.82 -7.02 -1.42
C LEU A 103 10.95 -6.24 -2.09
N GLU A 104 10.79 -5.89 -3.36
CA GLU A 104 11.73 -5.02 -4.09
C GLU A 104 11.83 -3.63 -3.46
N GLY A 105 10.68 -3.05 -3.10
CA GLY A 105 10.61 -1.78 -2.39
C GLY A 105 11.30 -1.84 -1.02
N ILE A 106 11.10 -2.91 -0.25
CA ILE A 106 11.77 -3.12 1.03
C ILE A 106 13.28 -3.25 0.83
N LYS A 107 13.73 -4.02 -0.17
CA LYS A 107 15.16 -4.22 -0.50
C LYS A 107 15.86 -2.91 -0.85
N ALA A 108 15.15 -1.99 -1.52
CA ALA A 108 15.66 -0.66 -1.85
C ALA A 108 15.54 0.36 -0.70
N SER A 109 14.90 0.01 0.41
CA SER A 109 14.68 0.90 1.55
C SER A 109 15.72 0.67 2.66
N PRO A 110 15.81 1.58 3.65
CA PRO A 110 16.61 1.36 4.86
C PRO A 110 16.16 0.17 5.74
N LYS A 111 15.08 -0.54 5.36
CA LYS A 111 14.50 -1.68 6.10
C LYS A 111 14.83 -3.03 5.47
N ALA A 112 15.83 -3.10 4.60
CA ALA A 112 16.18 -4.31 3.87
C ALA A 112 16.47 -5.53 4.79
N GLU A 113 16.92 -5.29 6.03
CA GLU A 113 17.21 -6.32 7.03
C GLU A 113 15.99 -7.17 7.44
N VAL A 114 14.76 -6.69 7.21
CA VAL A 114 13.55 -7.48 7.47
C VAL A 114 13.37 -8.62 6.47
N LEU A 115 14.07 -8.58 5.33
CA LEU A 115 14.03 -9.63 4.31
C LEU A 115 14.93 -10.83 4.64
N GLU A 116 15.80 -10.72 5.64
CA GLU A 116 16.71 -11.81 6.03
C GLU A 116 15.98 -12.98 6.70
N ASP A 117 14.86 -12.67 7.35
CA ASP A 117 14.11 -13.57 8.23
C ASP A 117 12.60 -13.43 7.98
N LEU A 118 11.94 -14.56 7.75
CA LEU A 118 10.51 -14.59 7.40
C LEU A 118 9.61 -14.09 8.55
N ASP A 119 9.99 -14.33 9.81
CA ASP A 119 9.23 -13.84 10.96
C ASP A 119 9.38 -12.33 11.13
N LYS A 120 10.57 -11.76 10.84
CA LYS A 120 10.75 -10.31 10.74
C LYS A 120 9.87 -9.73 9.64
N LEU A 121 9.85 -10.34 8.45
CA LEU A 121 9.00 -9.90 7.34
C LEU A 121 7.51 -9.94 7.71
N TYR A 122 7.04 -11.00 8.36
CA TYR A 122 5.65 -11.07 8.82
C TYR A 122 5.31 -10.00 9.85
N LYS A 123 6.21 -9.71 10.80
CA LYS A 123 6.03 -8.64 11.79
C LYS A 123 5.97 -7.28 11.10
N HIS A 124 6.88 -7.04 10.15
CA HIS A 124 6.95 -5.81 9.36
C HIS A 124 5.66 -5.56 8.58
N LEU A 125 5.15 -6.56 7.86
CA LEU A 125 3.92 -6.44 7.08
C LEU A 125 2.65 -6.49 7.94
N SER A 126 2.76 -6.90 9.21
CA SER A 126 1.66 -6.98 10.17
C SER A 126 0.45 -7.80 9.69
N THR A 127 0.65 -8.77 8.79
CA THR A 127 -0.44 -9.63 8.31
C THR A 127 -0.77 -10.75 9.29
N LYS A 128 -2.07 -10.97 9.49
CA LYS A 128 -2.62 -12.09 10.28
C LYS A 128 -3.32 -13.12 9.39
N ASP A 129 -3.46 -12.84 8.10
CA ASP A 129 -4.18 -13.68 7.16
C ASP A 129 -3.30 -14.86 6.72
N ALA A 130 -3.82 -16.07 6.83
CA ALA A 130 -3.06 -17.28 6.51
C ALA A 130 -2.75 -17.42 5.01
N ASN A 131 -3.65 -16.94 4.15
CA ASN A 131 -3.44 -16.93 2.71
C ASN A 131 -2.37 -15.89 2.33
N GLU A 132 -2.45 -14.67 2.86
CA GLU A 132 -1.39 -13.66 2.65
C GLU A 132 -0.03 -14.19 3.11
N LYS A 133 0.04 -14.83 4.30
CA LYS A 133 1.28 -15.44 4.77
C LYS A 133 1.83 -16.50 3.82
N ALA A 134 0.97 -17.38 3.29
CA ALA A 134 1.39 -18.40 2.35
C ALA A 134 1.95 -17.79 1.05
N VAL A 135 1.29 -16.76 0.51
CA VAL A 135 1.76 -16.03 -0.68
C VAL A 135 3.07 -15.32 -0.41
N ILE A 136 3.18 -14.58 0.69
CA ILE A 136 4.41 -13.88 1.11
C ILE A 136 5.57 -14.86 1.21
N LYS A 137 5.38 -15.99 1.90
CA LYS A 137 6.43 -17.02 2.03
C LYS A 137 6.90 -17.51 0.67
N LYS A 138 5.97 -17.88 -0.21
CA LYS A 138 6.31 -18.41 -1.54
C LYS A 138 7.13 -17.41 -2.34
N VAL A 139 6.66 -16.17 -2.44
CA VAL A 139 7.34 -15.13 -3.22
C VAL A 139 8.68 -14.77 -2.59
N TRP A 140 8.78 -14.73 -1.26
CA TRP A 140 10.05 -14.48 -0.56
C TRP A 140 11.09 -15.58 -0.79
N GLU A 141 10.69 -16.86 -0.78
CA GLU A 141 11.58 -17.98 -1.08
C GLU A 141 12.10 -17.95 -2.53
N GLU A 142 11.27 -17.52 -3.48
CA GLU A 142 11.67 -17.29 -4.87
C GLU A 142 12.60 -16.08 -4.99
N PHE A 143 12.26 -14.98 -4.32
CA PHE A 143 13.02 -13.72 -4.32
C PHE A 143 14.45 -13.89 -3.81
N ARG A 144 14.67 -14.76 -2.82
CA ARG A 144 16.01 -15.03 -2.25
C ARG A 144 16.92 -15.90 -3.12
N LYS A 145 16.38 -16.57 -4.14
CA LYS A 145 17.16 -17.39 -5.07
C LYS A 145 17.81 -16.57 -6.18
N ASN A 146 17.33 -15.34 -6.38
CA ASN A 146 17.80 -14.37 -7.37
C ASN A 146 18.79 -13.38 -6.73
#